data_AF-A0A094B5V0-F1
#
_entry.id   AF-A0A094B5V0-F1
#
_cell.length_a   1.000
_cell.length_b   1.000
_cell.length_c   1.000
_cell.angle_alpha   90.00
_cell.angle_beta   90.00
_cell.angle_gamma   90.00
#
_symmetry.space_group_name_H-M   'P 1'
#
loop_
_entity.id
_entity.type
_entity.pdbx_description
1 polymer ?
#
loop_
_entity_poly.entity_id
_entity_poly.type
_entity_poly.pdbx_seq_one_letter_code
_entity_poly.pdbx_strand_id
1 'polypeptide(L)'
;MSLPTLYRQLPFYSASIFLCFTLTMFFPVYTAKITSTHSPPTPRYLHAPIFIPLAFLIWNTGDLLGRLSTLLPSSLPSRPRTLFGFAILRALFLPLYALSNVSGRGAWVKSDLFYLVVVQMGFGLSNGWVASSAMMGATAAVGEAEREAAGAFMGFNLVAGLTAGSLLSFAAAV
;
A
#
# COMPACT_ATOMS: atom_id res chain seq x y z
N MET A 1 -2.22 -24.59 17.78
CA MET A 1 -2.55 -24.93 16.37
C MET A 1 -1.31 -24.74 15.52
N SER A 2 -1.01 -25.63 14.58
CA SER A 2 0.21 -25.54 13.76
C SER A 2 0.01 -24.55 12.60
N LEU A 3 1.07 -23.79 12.27
CA LEU A 3 1.14 -22.84 11.14
C LEU A 3 0.55 -23.35 9.81
N PRO A 4 0.76 -24.61 9.37
CA PRO A 4 0.16 -25.10 8.13
C PRO A 4 -1.38 -25.16 8.13
N THR A 5 -2.02 -25.34 9.29
CA THR A 5 -3.48 -25.35 9.40
C THR A 5 -4.06 -23.95 9.20
N LEU A 6 -3.41 -22.93 9.77
CA LEU A 6 -3.74 -21.52 9.57
C LEU A 6 -3.57 -21.10 8.10
N TYR A 7 -2.50 -21.59 7.43
CA TYR A 7 -2.27 -21.33 6.01
C TYR A 7 -3.37 -21.91 5.12
N ARG A 8 -3.91 -23.08 5.48
CA ARG A 8 -5.04 -23.71 4.78
C ARG A 8 -6.37 -23.00 5.02
N GLN A 9 -6.57 -22.40 6.20
CA GLN A 9 -7.81 -21.71 6.55
C GLN A 9 -7.89 -20.28 6.03
N LEU A 10 -6.75 -19.56 5.97
CA LEU A 10 -6.72 -18.13 5.62
C LEU A 10 -5.86 -17.80 4.38
N PRO A 11 -5.84 -18.62 3.31
CA PRO A 11 -4.86 -18.47 2.23
C PRO A 11 -4.96 -17.13 1.51
N PHE A 12 -6.18 -16.63 1.30
CA PHE A 12 -6.40 -15.38 0.60
C PHE A 12 -6.11 -14.15 1.48
N TYR A 13 -6.39 -14.22 2.78
CA TYR A 13 -6.13 -13.10 3.68
C TYR A 13 -4.64 -12.89 3.91
N SER A 14 -3.90 -13.97 4.17
CA SER A 14 -2.44 -13.92 4.35
C SER A 14 -1.74 -13.47 3.06
N ALA A 15 -2.14 -14.01 1.90
CA ALA A 15 -1.61 -13.60 0.61
C ALA A 15 -1.92 -12.13 0.28
N SER A 16 -3.12 -11.65 0.63
CA SER A 16 -3.51 -10.24 0.41
C SER A 16 -2.64 -9.29 1.23
N ILE A 17 -2.42 -9.57 2.52
CA ILE A 17 -1.56 -8.76 3.38
C ILE A 17 -0.11 -8.81 2.89
N PHE A 18 0.41 -10.01 2.63
CA PHE A 18 1.77 -10.18 2.14
C PHE A 18 2.01 -9.33 0.89
N LEU A 19 1.16 -9.50 -0.13
CA LEU A 19 1.27 -8.77 -1.39
C LEU A 19 1.08 -7.26 -1.20
N CYS A 20 0.13 -6.84 -0.36
CA CYS A 20 -0.13 -5.43 -0.06
C CYS A 20 1.13 -4.75 0.48
N PHE A 21 1.78 -5.34 1.48
CA PHE A 21 2.97 -4.76 2.11
C PHE A 21 4.23 -4.91 1.26
N THR A 22 4.34 -5.97 0.45
CA THR A 22 5.40 -6.08 -0.55
C THR A 22 5.33 -4.94 -1.56
N LEU A 23 4.15 -4.65 -2.11
CA LEU A 23 3.98 -3.53 -3.06
C LEU A 23 4.17 -2.16 -2.40
N THR A 24 3.78 -2.01 -1.14
CA THR A 24 3.95 -0.76 -0.38
C THR A 24 5.41 -0.41 -0.08
N MET A 25 6.36 -1.35 -0.16
CA MET A 25 7.78 -1.00 0.01
C MET A 25 8.43 -0.34 -1.21
N PHE A 26 7.84 -0.49 -2.39
CA PHE A 26 8.31 0.24 -3.57
C PHE A 26 8.00 1.73 -3.47
N PHE A 27 6.89 2.07 -2.83
CA PHE A 27 6.41 3.44 -2.65
C PHE A 27 7.46 4.45 -2.13
N PRO A 28 8.14 4.24 -0.99
CA PRO A 28 9.14 5.19 -0.48
C PRO A 28 10.33 5.35 -1.44
N VAL A 29 10.72 4.28 -2.12
CA VAL A 29 11.86 4.29 -3.06
C VAL A 29 11.56 5.10 -4.31
N TYR A 30 10.36 4.95 -4.87
CA TYR A 30 9.92 5.77 -6.02
C TYR A 30 9.62 7.21 -5.61
N THR A 31 8.95 7.43 -4.48
CA THR A 31 8.56 8.77 -4.00
C THR A 31 9.75 9.68 -3.75
N ALA A 32 10.85 9.12 -3.24
CA ALA A 32 12.09 9.86 -3.04
C ALA A 32 12.75 10.31 -4.37
N LYS A 33 12.45 9.64 -5.48
CA LYS A 33 13.01 9.95 -6.82
C LYS A 33 12.11 10.86 -7.66
N ILE A 34 10.87 11.12 -7.24
CA ILE A 34 9.90 11.92 -8.00
C ILE A 34 10.01 13.40 -7.62
N THR A 35 10.22 14.25 -8.62
CA THR A 35 10.33 15.71 -8.46
C THR A 35 9.21 16.44 -9.20
N SER A 36 8.88 17.67 -8.77
CA SER A 36 7.84 18.48 -9.41
C SER A 36 8.10 18.65 -10.92
N THR A 37 7.02 18.62 -11.69
CA THR A 37 7.03 18.78 -13.16
C THR A 37 7.10 20.25 -13.61
N HIS A 38 6.95 21.21 -12.70
CA HIS A 38 6.95 22.62 -13.07
C HIS A 38 8.36 23.13 -13.43
N SER A 39 8.45 23.86 -14.55
CA SER A 39 9.66 24.59 -14.93
C SER A 39 9.81 25.88 -14.11
N PRO A 40 11.03 26.33 -13.79
CA PRO A 40 11.25 27.59 -13.07
C PRO A 40 10.61 28.79 -13.80
N PRO A 41 10.09 29.81 -13.09
CA PRO A 41 10.09 29.96 -11.63
C PRO A 41 8.97 29.14 -10.97
N THR A 42 9.35 28.21 -10.09
CA THR A 42 8.42 27.39 -9.32
C THR A 42 8.20 27.97 -7.92
N PRO A 43 6.97 27.90 -7.40
CA PRO A 43 6.71 28.24 -6.00
C PRO A 43 7.53 27.37 -5.04
N ARG A 44 7.96 27.96 -3.92
CA ARG A 44 8.85 27.31 -2.93
C ARG A 44 8.35 25.93 -2.45
N TYR A 45 7.03 25.73 -2.40
CA TYR A 45 6.38 24.48 -2.00
C TYR A 45 6.48 23.33 -3.01
N LEU A 46 6.84 23.60 -4.28
CA LEU A 46 7.07 22.59 -5.33
C LEU A 46 8.54 22.17 -5.44
N HIS A 47 9.44 22.75 -4.63
CA HIS A 47 10.82 22.28 -4.58
C HIS A 47 10.90 20.91 -3.90
N ALA A 48 11.81 20.05 -4.38
CA ALA A 48 12.00 18.68 -3.87
C ALA A 48 12.05 18.55 -2.33
N PRO A 49 12.70 19.46 -1.57
CA PRO A 49 12.75 19.36 -0.10
C PRO A 49 11.39 19.49 0.60
N ILE A 50 10.39 20.10 -0.04
CA ILE A 50 9.03 20.28 0.50
C ILE A 50 8.05 19.33 -0.19
N PHE A 51 8.23 19.10 -1.49
CA PHE A 51 7.37 18.24 -2.30
C PHE A 51 7.42 16.77 -1.87
N ILE A 52 8.62 16.24 -1.57
CA ILE A 52 8.78 14.84 -1.16
C ILE A 52 8.11 14.60 0.21
N PRO A 53 8.37 15.39 1.28
CA PRO A 53 7.63 15.25 2.53
C PRO A 53 6.12 15.44 2.40
N LEU A 54 5.67 16.36 1.54
CA LEU A 54 4.25 16.56 1.28
C LEU A 54 3.61 15.29 0.67
N ALA A 55 4.30 14.65 -0.27
CA ALA A 55 3.85 13.37 -0.83
C ALA A 55 3.76 12.30 0.28
N PHE A 56 4.76 12.19 1.15
CA PHE A 56 4.68 11.27 2.30
C PHE A 56 3.50 11.60 3.23
N LEU A 57 3.23 12.87 3.50
CA LEU A 57 2.10 13.29 4.31
C LEU A 57 0.78 12.84 3.69
N ILE A 58 0.58 13.12 2.40
CA ILE A 58 -0.65 12.75 1.69
C ILE A 58 -0.84 11.23 1.63
N TRP A 59 0.24 10.48 1.45
CA TRP A 59 0.19 9.01 1.51
C TRP A 59 -0.29 8.52 2.88
N ASN A 60 0.29 9.06 3.96
CA ASN A 60 -0.09 8.69 5.33
C ASN A 60 -1.52 9.12 5.67
N THR A 61 -1.96 10.28 5.20
CA THR A 61 -3.36 10.71 5.33
C THR A 61 -4.29 9.75 4.60
N GLY A 62 -3.93 9.34 3.38
CA GLY A 62 -4.66 8.31 2.64
C GLY A 62 -4.73 7.00 3.41
N ASP A 63 -3.60 6.49 3.89
CA ASP A 63 -3.54 5.25 4.69
C ASP A 63 -4.44 5.33 5.93
N LEU A 64 -4.38 6.44 6.67
CA LEU A 64 -5.24 6.67 7.82
C LEU A 64 -6.73 6.65 7.44
N LEU A 65 -7.13 7.41 6.41
CA LEU A 65 -8.51 7.42 5.92
C LEU A 65 -8.96 6.03 5.45
N GLY A 66 -8.06 5.25 4.86
CA GLY A 66 -8.32 3.89 4.41
C GLY A 66 -8.65 2.98 5.60
N ARG A 67 -7.88 3.08 6.68
CA ARG A 67 -8.14 2.35 7.94
C ARG A 67 -9.41 2.83 8.61
N LEU A 68 -9.68 4.13 8.62
CA LEU A 68 -10.91 4.68 9.20
C LEU A 68 -12.14 4.25 8.38
N SER A 69 -12.03 4.12 7.06
CA SER A 69 -13.14 3.66 6.23
C SER A 69 -13.59 2.23 6.56
N THR A 70 -12.74 1.41 7.19
CA THR A 70 -13.14 0.08 7.64
C THR A 70 -13.96 0.09 8.94
N LEU A 71 -14.06 1.23 9.63
CA LEU A 71 -14.99 1.42 10.76
C LEU A 71 -16.44 1.58 10.27
N LEU A 72 -16.64 2.04 9.04
CA LEU A 72 -17.97 2.08 8.45
C LEU A 72 -18.44 0.64 8.23
N PRO A 73 -19.73 0.34 8.51
CA PRO A 73 -20.31 -0.99 8.30
C PRO A 73 -20.47 -1.27 6.80
N SER A 74 -19.35 -1.44 6.11
CA SER A 74 -19.30 -1.91 4.75
C SER A 74 -19.27 -3.44 4.77
N SER A 75 -20.06 -4.09 3.93
CA SER A 75 -20.14 -5.55 3.82
C SER A 75 -18.95 -6.18 3.07
N LEU A 76 -17.90 -5.41 2.79
CA LEU A 76 -16.71 -5.81 2.03
C LEU A 76 -15.67 -6.64 2.81
N PRO A 77 -15.50 -6.53 4.15
CA PRO A 77 -14.57 -7.37 4.92
C PRO A 77 -14.82 -8.87 4.81
N SER A 78 -16.01 -9.28 4.33
CA SER A 78 -16.47 -10.66 4.35
C SER A 78 -16.05 -11.50 3.12
N ARG A 79 -15.42 -10.90 2.10
CA ARG A 79 -15.07 -11.61 0.85
C ARG A 79 -13.55 -11.69 0.64
N PRO A 80 -12.89 -12.81 1.04
CA PRO A 80 -11.44 -12.94 0.93
C PRO A 80 -10.90 -12.81 -0.50
N ARG A 81 -11.66 -13.31 -1.49
CA ARG A 81 -11.26 -13.26 -2.91
C ARG A 81 -11.27 -11.85 -3.49
N THR A 82 -12.22 -11.00 -3.07
CA THR A 82 -12.27 -9.61 -3.55
C THR A 82 -11.14 -8.79 -2.95
N LEU A 83 -10.80 -9.00 -1.67
CA LEU A 83 -9.64 -8.36 -1.04
C LEU A 83 -8.34 -8.73 -1.76
N PHE A 84 -8.19 -10.00 -2.13
CA PHE A 84 -7.05 -10.45 -2.92
C PHE A 84 -7.00 -9.81 -4.32
N GLY A 85 -8.15 -9.69 -4.98
CA GLY A 85 -8.28 -8.95 -6.24
C GLY A 85 -7.83 -7.49 -6.11
N PHE A 86 -8.24 -6.80 -5.04
CA PHE A 86 -7.77 -5.44 -4.76
C PHE A 86 -6.27 -5.39 -4.44
N ALA A 87 -5.72 -6.37 -3.72
CA ALA A 87 -4.29 -6.47 -3.45
C ALA A 87 -3.48 -6.64 -4.75
N ILE A 88 -3.98 -7.40 -5.73
CA ILE A 88 -3.37 -7.50 -7.07
C ILE A 88 -3.52 -6.20 -7.84
N LEU A 89 -4.71 -5.57 -7.81
CA LEU A 89 -4.95 -4.31 -8.50
C LEU A 89 -3.99 -3.22 -8.04
N ARG A 90 -3.48 -3.30 -6.81
CA ARG A 90 -2.45 -2.38 -6.30
C ARG A 90 -1.15 -2.42 -7.11
N ALA A 91 -0.86 -3.52 -7.81
CA ALA A 91 0.29 -3.61 -8.70
C ALA A 91 0.21 -2.61 -9.86
N LEU A 92 -0.99 -2.14 -10.23
CA LEU A 92 -1.18 -1.08 -11.24
C LEU A 92 -0.64 0.28 -10.80
N PHE A 93 -0.47 0.52 -9.49
CA PHE A 93 0.13 1.76 -9.03
C PHE A 93 1.63 1.84 -9.33
N LEU A 94 2.35 0.70 -9.42
CA LEU A 94 3.78 0.69 -9.78
C LEU A 94 4.05 1.32 -11.16
N PRO A 95 3.38 0.93 -12.26
CA PRO A 95 3.56 1.62 -13.54
C PRO A 95 3.02 3.05 -13.51
N LEU A 96 1.98 3.36 -12.73
CA LEU A 96 1.53 4.75 -12.54
C LEU A 96 2.59 5.64 -11.87
N TYR A 97 3.33 5.11 -10.89
CA TYR A 97 4.49 5.77 -10.30
C TYR A 97 5.60 5.98 -11.35
N ALA A 98 5.85 5.00 -12.22
CA ALA A 98 6.84 5.10 -13.30
C ALA A 98 6.45 6.10 -14.41
N LEU A 99 5.15 6.35 -14.64
CA LEU A 99 4.64 7.35 -15.58
C LEU A 99 4.72 8.80 -15.05
N SER A 100 4.90 8.93 -13.73
CA SER A 100 5.15 10.22 -13.07
C SER A 100 6.59 10.68 -13.31
N ASN A 101 6.93 11.93 -12.96
CA ASN A 101 8.25 12.48 -13.23
C ASN A 101 9.38 11.84 -12.39
N VAL A 102 9.86 10.68 -12.81
CA VAL A 102 11.01 10.03 -12.16
C VAL A 102 12.28 10.76 -12.59
N SER A 103 12.94 11.43 -11.66
CA SER A 103 14.26 12.05 -11.83
C SER A 103 14.36 13.09 -12.98
N GLY A 104 13.28 13.81 -13.29
CA GLY A 104 13.30 14.86 -14.31
C GLY A 104 13.45 14.36 -15.76
N ARG A 105 13.30 13.06 -16.01
CA ARG A 105 13.39 12.44 -17.36
C ARG A 105 12.18 12.70 -18.26
N GLY A 106 11.19 13.45 -17.76
CA GLY A 106 9.97 13.81 -18.49
C GLY A 106 8.79 12.98 -18.00
N ALA A 107 7.80 13.65 -17.41
CA ALA A 107 6.55 13.01 -17.05
C ALA A 107 5.64 12.85 -18.27
N TRP A 108 5.06 11.66 -18.44
CA TRP A 108 3.94 11.49 -19.37
C TRP A 108 2.70 12.24 -18.88
N VAL A 109 2.53 12.34 -17.56
CA VAL A 109 1.49 13.16 -16.92
C VAL A 109 2.13 14.37 -16.26
N LYS A 110 2.06 15.53 -16.92
CA LYS A 110 2.55 16.83 -16.42
C LYS A 110 1.60 17.44 -15.39
N SER A 111 1.27 16.70 -14.33
CA SER A 111 0.42 17.19 -13.24
C SER A 111 0.87 16.65 -11.90
N ASP A 112 1.42 17.54 -11.07
CA ASP A 112 1.79 17.24 -9.69
C ASP A 112 0.56 16.86 -8.85
N LEU A 113 -0.62 17.38 -9.19
CA LEU A 113 -1.89 17.04 -8.54
C LEU A 113 -2.31 15.59 -8.81
N PHE A 114 -2.08 15.09 -10.03
CA PHE A 114 -2.36 13.69 -10.36
C PHE A 114 -1.49 12.76 -9.53
N TYR A 115 -0.20 13.06 -9.42
CA TYR A 115 0.72 12.31 -8.58
C TYR A 115 0.30 12.34 -7.10
N LEU A 116 0.06 13.53 -6.54
CA LEU A 116 -0.27 13.67 -5.12
C LEU A 116 -1.66 13.15 -4.75
N VAL A 117 -2.68 13.29 -5.60
CA VAL A 117 -4.04 12.88 -5.24
C VAL A 117 -4.34 11.48 -5.77
N VAL A 118 -4.16 11.23 -7.06
CA VAL A 118 -4.58 9.94 -7.65
C VAL A 118 -3.63 8.83 -7.26
N VAL A 119 -2.33 9.07 -7.39
CA VAL A 119 -1.32 8.04 -7.12
C VAL A 119 -1.10 7.93 -5.62
N GLN A 120 -0.70 9.02 -4.96
CA GLN A 120 -0.27 8.98 -3.56
C GLN A 120 -1.40 8.73 -2.56
N MET A 121 -2.46 9.54 -2.61
CA MET A 121 -3.60 9.38 -1.71
C MET A 121 -4.36 8.10 -2.03
N GLY A 122 -4.56 7.76 -3.31
CA GLY A 122 -5.23 6.52 -3.73
C GLY A 122 -4.45 5.26 -3.32
N PHE A 123 -3.13 5.26 -3.48
CA PHE A 123 -2.28 4.14 -3.06
C PHE A 123 -2.23 3.99 -1.53
N GLY A 124 -2.19 5.11 -0.79
CA GLY A 124 -2.32 5.12 0.67
C GLY A 124 -3.67 4.60 1.13
N LEU A 125 -4.77 5.15 0.60
CA LEU A 125 -6.15 4.77 0.95
C LEU A 125 -6.40 3.29 0.76
N SER A 126 -6.01 2.75 -0.39
CA SER A 126 -6.16 1.32 -0.66
C SER A 126 -5.25 0.46 0.22
N ASN A 127 -4.12 0.99 0.73
CA ASN A 127 -3.23 0.25 1.62
C ASN A 127 -3.90 0.05 2.98
N GLY A 128 -4.34 1.16 3.57
CA GLY A 128 -5.01 1.16 4.87
C GLY A 128 -6.28 0.32 4.86
N TRP A 129 -7.07 0.43 3.78
CA TRP A 129 -8.31 -0.32 3.64
C TRP A 129 -8.08 -1.82 3.49
N VAL A 130 -7.18 -2.26 2.59
CA VAL A 130 -6.88 -3.69 2.38
C VAL A 130 -6.23 -4.30 3.62
N ALA A 131 -5.25 -3.61 4.23
CA ALA A 131 -4.55 -4.10 5.40
C ALA A 131 -5.50 -4.29 6.60
N SER A 132 -6.33 -3.28 6.92
CA SER A 132 -7.31 -3.39 7.99
C SER A 132 -8.38 -4.42 7.69
N SER A 133 -8.93 -4.45 6.47
CA SER A 133 -9.97 -5.41 6.10
C SER A 133 -9.47 -6.85 6.13
N ALA A 134 -8.22 -7.10 5.74
CA ALA A 134 -7.64 -8.44 5.77
C ALA A 134 -7.30 -8.90 7.19
N MET A 135 -6.81 -8.00 8.07
CA MET A 135 -6.58 -8.30 9.48
C MET A 135 -7.90 -8.65 10.20
N MET A 136 -8.93 -7.83 10.02
CA MET A 136 -10.24 -8.04 10.65
C MET A 136 -10.98 -9.25 10.05
N GLY A 137 -10.92 -9.42 8.73
CA GLY A 137 -11.52 -10.58 8.05
C GLY A 137 -10.88 -11.89 8.47
N ALA A 138 -9.57 -11.92 8.70
CA ALA A 138 -8.86 -13.10 9.17
C ALA A 138 -9.27 -13.51 10.59
N THR A 139 -9.39 -12.56 11.52
CA THR A 139 -9.81 -12.86 12.90
C THR A 139 -11.31 -13.16 13.01
N ALA A 140 -12.14 -12.62 12.12
CA ALA A 140 -13.56 -12.95 12.04
C ALA A 140 -13.82 -14.34 11.42
N ALA A 141 -12.92 -14.83 10.56
CA ALA A 141 -13.05 -16.12 9.88
C ALA A 141 -12.63 -17.33 10.74
N VAL A 142 -12.01 -17.11 11.89
CA VAL A 142 -11.58 -18.16 12.82
C VAL A 142 -12.41 -18.13 14.12
N GLY A 143 -12.44 -19.26 14.83
CA GLY A 143 -13.10 -19.35 16.14
C GLY A 143 -12.43 -18.44 17.18
N GLU A 144 -13.16 -18.08 18.24
CA GLU A 144 -12.67 -17.12 19.26
C GLU A 144 -11.35 -17.55 19.91
N ALA A 145 -11.20 -18.86 20.20
CA ALA A 145 -9.98 -19.44 20.75
C ALA A 145 -8.77 -19.38 19.80
N GLU A 146 -9.00 -19.16 18.50
CA GLU A 146 -7.96 -19.16 17.46
C GLU A 146 -7.64 -17.74 16.96
N ARG A 147 -8.39 -16.72 17.40
CA ARG A 147 -8.21 -15.32 16.97
C ARG A 147 -6.83 -14.76 17.26
N GLU A 148 -6.28 -15.06 18.42
CA GLU A 148 -4.94 -14.60 18.82
C GLU A 148 -3.88 -15.18 17.88
N ALA A 149 -3.93 -16.49 17.62
CA ALA A 149 -3.01 -17.17 16.72
C ALA A 149 -3.16 -16.67 15.27
N ALA A 150 -4.38 -16.41 14.80
CA ALA A 150 -4.64 -15.84 13.49
C ALA A 150 -4.10 -14.41 13.37
N GLY A 151 -4.30 -13.56 14.38
CA GLY A 151 -3.73 -12.22 14.42
C GLY A 151 -2.20 -12.22 14.37
N ALA A 152 -1.56 -13.06 15.19
CA ALA A 152 -0.12 -13.25 15.18
C ALA A 152 0.39 -13.75 13.81
N PHE A 153 -0.31 -14.70 13.19
CA PHE A 153 0.03 -15.22 11.86
C PHE A 153 -0.11 -14.15 10.76
N MET A 154 -1.15 -13.33 10.80
CA MET A 154 -1.31 -12.22 9.86
C MET A 154 -0.23 -11.15 10.05
N GLY A 155 0.13 -10.84 11.30
CA GLY A 155 1.25 -9.95 11.63
C GLY A 155 2.59 -10.48 11.10
N PHE A 156 2.85 -11.78 11.21
CA PHE A 156 4.03 -12.40 10.60
C PHE A 156 4.05 -12.22 9.07
N ASN A 157 2.93 -12.46 8.38
CA ASN A 157 2.84 -12.27 6.92
C ASN A 157 3.02 -10.81 6.50
N LEU A 158 2.56 -9.85 7.32
CA LEU A 158 2.80 -8.43 7.10
C LEU A 158 4.30 -8.13 7.11
N VAL A 159 5.02 -8.57 8.15
CA VAL A 159 6.47 -8.35 8.27
C VAL A 159 7.22 -9.08 7.15
N ALA A 160 6.83 -10.31 6.83
CA ALA A 160 7.40 -11.05 5.70
C ALA A 160 7.21 -10.28 4.37
N GLY A 161 6.03 -9.69 4.16
CA GLY A 161 5.73 -8.86 3.01
C GLY A 161 6.61 -7.61 2.94
N LEU A 162 6.82 -6.92 4.05
CA LEU A 162 7.75 -5.78 4.17
C LEU A 162 9.19 -6.19 3.83
N THR A 163 9.67 -7.31 4.38
CA THR A 163 11.03 -7.82 4.11
C THR A 163 11.21 -8.14 2.63
N ALA A 164 10.28 -8.89 2.04
CA ALA A 164 10.31 -9.22 0.61
C ALA A 164 10.23 -7.95 -0.26
N GLY A 165 9.34 -7.03 0.09
CA GLY A 165 9.18 -5.76 -0.60
C GLY A 165 10.45 -4.90 -0.57
N SER A 166 11.12 -4.83 0.58
CA SER A 166 12.40 -4.12 0.71
C SER A 166 13.46 -4.72 -0.20
N LEU A 167 13.67 -6.04 -0.16
CA LEU A 167 14.63 -6.74 -1.02
C LEU A 167 14.36 -6.50 -2.51
N LEU A 168 13.11 -6.62 -2.94
CA LEU A 168 12.72 -6.37 -4.33
C LEU A 168 12.87 -4.90 -4.72
N SER A 169 12.54 -3.97 -3.82
CA SER A 169 12.68 -2.53 -4.08
C SER A 169 14.14 -2.13 -4.24
N PHE A 170 15.04 -2.70 -3.44
CA PHE A 170 16.48 -2.52 -3.62
C PHE A 170 16.96 -3.11 -4.96
N ALA A 171 16.54 -4.33 -5.29
CA ALA A 171 16.91 -4.96 -6.56
C ALA A 171 16.41 -4.18 -7.80
N ALA A 172 15.24 -3.54 -7.71
CA ALA A 172 14.69 -2.71 -8.78
C ALA A 172 15.25 -1.27 -8.82
N ALA A 173 15.90 -0.82 -7.73
CA ALA A 173 16.42 0.54 -7.60
C ALA A 173 17.92 0.68 -7.88
N VAL A 174 18.66 -0.44 -7.87
CA VAL A 174 20.03 -0.60 -8.40
C VAL A 174 19.98 -0.67 -9.91
#